data_AF-A0A8J4XDS6-F1
#
_entry.id   AF-A0A8J4XDS6-F1
#
_cell.length_a   1.000
_cell.length_b   1.000
_cell.length_c   1.000
_cell.angle_alpha   90.00
_cell.angle_beta   90.00
_cell.angle_gamma   90.00
#
_symmetry.space_group_name_H-M   'P 1'
#
loop_
_entity.id
_entity.type
_entity.pdbx_description
1 polymer ?
#
loop_
_entity_poly.entity_id
_entity_poly.type
_entity_poly.pdbx_seq_one_letter_code
_entity_poly.pdbx_strand_id
1 'polypeptide(L)'
;MVPTTGPDVFRRFTPESLAEIERFIEERKVRMELEDVELEPEPTAPSSDLEAGKTLPMIYGDLPEELFNIPLEDIDPFYKTQKTFIIITKGNTIYRFNAEPSCYIISPFNLLRRA
;
A
#
# COMPACT_ATOMS: atom_id res chain seq x y z
N MET A 1 3.22 2.43 16.71
CA MET A 1 1.95 2.03 16.08
C MET A 1 1.81 0.53 16.24
N VAL A 2 0.80 0.04 16.97
CA VAL A 2 0.56 -1.40 17.10
C VAL A 2 0.18 -1.92 15.71
N PRO A 3 0.79 -2.99 15.17
CA PRO A 3 0.28 -3.61 13.97
C PRO A 3 -1.15 -4.04 14.28
N THR A 4 -2.11 -3.46 13.59
CA THR A 4 -3.48 -3.97 13.59
C THR A 4 -3.36 -5.44 13.18
N THR A 5 -3.73 -6.35 14.07
CA THR A 5 -3.58 -7.80 13.85
C THR A 5 -4.95 -8.33 13.41
N GLY A 6 -5.02 -8.99 12.25
CA GLY A 6 -6.25 -9.59 11.72
C GLY A 6 -6.48 -9.30 10.23
N PRO A 7 -7.51 -9.93 9.61
CA PRO A 7 -7.82 -9.71 8.18
C PRO A 7 -8.37 -8.30 7.89
N ASP A 8 -8.85 -7.58 8.91
CA ASP A 8 -9.34 -6.19 8.81
C ASP A 8 -8.28 -5.16 8.40
N VAL A 9 -7.01 -5.58 8.36
CA VAL A 9 -5.88 -4.74 7.94
C VAL A 9 -5.92 -4.50 6.43
N PHE A 10 -6.50 -5.43 5.67
CA PHE A 10 -6.55 -5.33 4.22
C PHE A 10 -7.73 -4.47 3.77
N ARG A 11 -7.40 -3.34 3.15
CA ARG A 11 -8.36 -2.43 2.54
C ARG A 11 -8.14 -2.39 1.04
N ARG A 12 -9.22 -2.21 0.28
CA ARG A 12 -9.12 -2.03 -1.17
C ARG A 12 -8.39 -0.74 -1.46
N PHE A 13 -7.47 -0.78 -2.41
CA PHE A 13 -6.83 0.42 -2.91
C PHE A 13 -7.78 1.14 -3.86
N THR A 14 -8.26 2.31 -3.48
CA THR A 14 -9.19 3.12 -4.26
C THR A 14 -8.57 4.47 -4.65
N PRO A 15 -9.21 5.26 -5.52
CA PRO A 15 -8.75 6.63 -5.80
C PRO A 15 -8.64 7.47 -4.52
N GLU A 16 -9.51 7.22 -3.54
CA GLU A 16 -9.44 7.84 -2.22
C GLU A 16 -8.18 7.43 -1.45
N SER A 17 -7.78 6.15 -1.49
CA SER A 17 -6.51 5.69 -0.90
C SER A 17 -5.31 6.43 -1.52
N LEU A 18 -5.30 6.59 -2.84
CA LEU A 18 -4.24 7.32 -3.55
C LEU A 18 -4.20 8.80 -3.13
N ALA A 19 -5.37 9.46 -3.08
CA ALA A 19 -5.48 10.85 -2.66
C ALA A 19 -5.06 11.05 -1.19
N GLU A 20 -5.31 10.08 -0.32
CA GLU A 20 -4.87 10.12 1.07
C GLU A 20 -3.34 10.04 1.20
N ILE A 21 -2.70 9.16 0.42
CA ILE A 21 -1.23 9.08 0.34
C ILE A 21 -0.65 10.40 -0.19
N GLU A 22 -1.22 10.96 -1.26
CA GLU A 22 -0.79 12.24 -1.82
C GLU A 22 -0.90 13.38 -0.82
N ARG A 23 -2.02 13.46 -0.10
CA ARG A 23 -2.22 14.44 0.97
C ARG A 23 -1.17 14.29 2.08
N PHE A 24 -0.86 13.05 2.47
CA PHE A 24 0.14 12.79 3.51
C PHE A 24 1.56 13.18 3.07
N ILE A 25 1.93 12.89 1.83
CA ILE A 25 3.23 13.30 1.26
C ILE A 25 3.33 14.82 1.22
N GLU A 26 2.29 15.51 0.73
CA GLU A 26 2.28 16.98 0.63
C GLU A 26 2.33 17.64 2.01
N GLU A 27 1.53 17.18 2.97
CA GLU A 27 1.54 17.70 4.34
C GLU A 27 2.93 17.56 4.98
N ARG A 28 3.57 16.39 4.83
CA ARG A 28 4.94 16.20 5.34
C ARG A 28 5.94 17.12 4.68
N LYS A 29 5.85 17.31 3.37
CA LYS A 29 6.73 18.21 2.62
C LYS A 29 6.58 19.65 3.12
N VAL A 30 5.35 20.13 3.27
CA VAL A 30 5.05 21.47 3.80
C VAL A 30 5.59 21.63 5.23
N ARG A 31 5.44 20.62 6.10
CA ARG A 31 5.98 20.67 7.47
C ARG A 31 7.52 20.69 7.51
N MET A 32 8.18 19.94 6.63
CA MET A 32 9.63 20.02 6.47
C MET A 32 10.08 21.41 5.99
N GLU A 33 9.33 22.04 5.07
CA GLU A 33 9.69 23.35 4.51
C GLU A 33 9.41 24.51 5.45
N LEU A 34 8.34 24.46 6.26
CA LEU A 34 7.91 25.58 7.11
C LEU A 34 8.49 25.55 8.52
N GLU A 35 8.78 24.37 9.05
CA GLU A 35 8.75 24.17 10.50
C GLU A 35 10.10 23.71 11.10
N ASP A 36 11.11 23.31 10.32
CA ASP A 36 12.37 22.69 10.80
C ASP A 36 12.09 21.64 11.91
N VAL A 37 10.95 20.95 11.77
CA VAL A 37 10.43 19.99 12.75
C VAL A 37 11.07 18.64 12.48
N GLU A 38 11.63 18.06 13.53
CA GLU A 38 12.01 16.65 13.55
C GLU A 38 10.75 15.78 13.43
N LEU A 39 10.48 15.28 12.22
CA LEU A 39 9.39 14.35 11.99
C LEU A 39 9.75 12.97 12.54
N GLU A 40 8.75 12.18 12.92
CA GLU A 40 9.01 10.80 13.33
C GLU A 40 9.77 10.05 12.23
N PRO A 41 10.80 9.27 12.62
CA PRO A 41 11.64 8.57 11.67
C PRO A 41 10.79 7.58 10.88
N GLU A 42 10.77 7.77 9.56
CA GLU A 42 10.17 6.80 8.66
C GLU A 42 11.04 5.53 8.64
N PRO A 43 10.42 4.35 8.51
CA PRO A 43 11.18 3.14 8.27
C PRO A 43 12.08 3.32 7.04
N THR A 44 13.37 3.01 7.18
CA THR A 44 14.36 3.19 6.11
C THR A 44 14.36 2.02 5.12
N ALA A 45 13.76 0.89 5.50
CA ALA A 45 13.70 -0.32 4.70
C ALA A 45 12.33 -1.01 4.84
N PRO A 46 11.89 -1.73 3.79
CA PRO A 46 10.68 -2.53 3.86
C PRO A 46 10.84 -3.66 4.88
N SER A 47 9.71 -4.15 5.40
CA SER A 47 9.71 -5.29 6.32
C SER A 47 10.11 -6.57 5.58
N SER A 48 11.08 -7.31 6.12
CA SER A 48 11.56 -8.56 5.51
C SER A 48 10.47 -9.62 5.37
N ASP A 49 9.46 -9.60 6.24
CA ASP A 49 8.32 -10.51 6.22
C ASP A 49 7.28 -10.12 5.13
N LEU A 50 7.33 -8.89 4.62
CA LEU A 50 6.40 -8.32 3.63
C LEU A 50 7.08 -8.00 2.29
N GLU A 51 8.17 -8.71 1.99
CA GLU A 51 8.84 -8.61 0.69
C GLU A 51 7.94 -9.15 -0.43
N ALA A 52 8.02 -8.52 -1.60
CA ALA A 52 7.31 -8.98 -2.78
C ALA A 52 7.78 -10.39 -3.19
N GLY A 53 6.82 -11.24 -3.56
CA GLY A 53 7.04 -12.65 -3.88
C GLY A 53 7.07 -13.59 -2.67
N LYS A 54 7.03 -13.06 -1.43
CA LYS A 54 6.89 -13.90 -0.22
C LYS A 54 5.43 -14.20 0.10
N THR A 55 5.26 -15.25 0.90
CA THR A 55 3.98 -15.63 1.47
C THR A 55 3.61 -14.68 2.60
N LEU A 56 2.35 -14.26 2.64
CA LEU A 56 1.77 -13.42 3.67
C LEU A 56 1.94 -14.08 5.04
N PRO A 57 2.56 -13.40 6.02
CA PRO A 57 2.72 -13.94 7.36
C PRO A 57 1.39 -14.32 8.02
N MET A 58 1.37 -15.43 8.76
CA MET A 58 0.15 -15.96 9.39
C MET A 58 -0.49 -15.01 10.42
N ILE A 59 0.26 -14.02 10.92
CA ILE A 59 -0.23 -13.00 11.86
C ILE A 59 -1.36 -12.14 11.26
N TYR A 60 -1.46 -12.06 9.94
CA TYR A 60 -2.51 -11.32 9.25
C TYR A 60 -3.80 -12.14 9.07
N GLY A 61 -3.78 -13.41 9.48
CA GLY A 61 -4.91 -14.33 9.33
C GLY A 61 -5.18 -14.72 7.86
N ASP A 62 -6.31 -15.39 7.66
CA ASP A 62 -6.78 -15.76 6.33
C ASP A 62 -7.49 -14.60 5.67
N LEU A 63 -7.00 -14.20 4.50
CA LEU A 63 -7.62 -13.15 3.69
C LEU A 63 -8.98 -13.64 3.15
N PRO A 64 -10.08 -12.87 3.30
CA PRO A 64 -11.36 -13.19 2.68
C PRO A 64 -11.24 -13.41 1.17
N GLU A 65 -12.01 -14.35 0.60
CA GLU A 65 -11.88 -14.71 -0.82
C GLU A 65 -12.09 -13.53 -1.78
N GLU A 66 -12.89 -12.55 -1.35
CA GLU A 66 -13.23 -11.34 -2.09
C GLU A 66 -12.07 -10.34 -2.23
N LEU A 67 -11.00 -10.51 -1.44
CA LEU A 67 -9.83 -9.64 -1.42
C LEU A 67 -8.62 -10.24 -2.15
N PHE A 68 -8.72 -11.48 -2.67
CA PHE A 68 -7.67 -12.04 -3.52
C PHE A 68 -7.66 -11.41 -4.91
N ASN A 69 -6.47 -11.21 -5.47
CA ASN A 69 -6.23 -10.73 -6.83
C ASN A 69 -6.84 -9.36 -7.16
N ILE A 70 -7.11 -8.55 -6.13
CA ILE A 70 -7.53 -7.15 -6.28
C ILE A 70 -6.45 -6.24 -5.70
N PRO A 71 -6.38 -4.96 -6.11
CA PRO A 71 -5.45 -4.00 -5.53
C PRO A 71 -5.88 -3.66 -4.10
N LEU A 72 -4.95 -3.80 -3.16
CA LEU A 72 -5.09 -3.54 -1.74
C LEU A 72 -4.08 -2.48 -1.28
N GLU A 73 -4.43 -1.72 -0.23
CA GLU A 73 -3.51 -0.81 0.44
C GLU A 73 -2.29 -1.58 0.95
N ASP A 74 -1.10 -0.97 0.86
CA ASP A 74 0.14 -1.59 1.34
C ASP A 74 0.14 -1.62 2.87
N ILE A 75 0.27 -2.82 3.43
CA ILE A 75 0.26 -3.05 4.88
C ILE A 75 1.64 -2.81 5.51
N ASP A 76 2.68 -2.63 4.70
CA ASP A 76 4.02 -2.32 5.17
C ASP A 76 4.17 -0.79 5.39
N PRO A 77 4.46 -0.33 6.62
CA PRO A 77 4.61 1.08 6.94
C PRO A 77 5.65 1.82 6.09
N PHE A 78 6.65 1.10 5.56
CA PHE A 78 7.65 1.65 4.63
C PHE A 78 7.02 2.29 3.39
N TYR A 79 5.88 1.76 2.95
CA TYR A 79 5.20 2.21 1.75
C TYR A 79 4.08 3.22 2.02
N LYS A 80 3.88 3.65 3.27
CA LYS A 80 2.81 4.61 3.62
C LYS A 80 2.94 5.97 2.94
N THR A 81 4.17 6.39 2.67
CA THR A 81 4.51 7.63 1.93
C THR A 81 4.84 7.36 0.47
N GLN A 82 4.59 6.15 -0.01
CA GLN A 82 4.81 5.76 -1.39
C GLN A 82 3.46 5.48 -2.04
N LYS A 83 3.30 5.89 -3.30
CA LYS A 83 2.09 5.60 -4.05
C LYS A 83 2.15 4.14 -4.51
N THR A 84 1.92 3.19 -3.62
CA THR A 84 1.98 1.75 -3.95
C THR A 84 0.72 1.03 -3.50
N PHE A 85 0.48 -0.11 -4.14
CA PHE A 85 -0.56 -1.06 -3.75
C PHE A 85 -0.02 -2.48 -3.85
N ILE A 86 -0.64 -3.38 -3.09
CA ILE A 86 -0.31 -4.80 -3.13
C ILE A 86 -1.45 -5.62 -3.73
N ILE A 87 -1.11 -6.76 -4.32
CA ILE A 87 -2.07 -7.78 -4.72
C ILE A 87 -1.68 -9.07 -4.00
N ILE A 88 -2.64 -9.72 -3.36
CA ILE A 88 -2.43 -11.01 -2.68
C ILE A 88 -3.10 -12.10 -3.50
N THR A 89 -2.35 -13.15 -3.85
CA THR A 89 -2.91 -14.30 -4.59
C THR A 89 -3.54 -15.31 -3.66
N LYS A 90 -4.31 -16.25 -4.22
CA LYS A 90 -4.87 -17.39 -3.47
C LYS A 90 -3.82 -18.31 -2.81
N GLY A 91 -2.56 -18.22 -3.22
CA GLY A 91 -1.43 -18.88 -2.57
C GLY A 91 -0.80 -18.02 -1.46
N ASN A 92 -1.51 -17.01 -0.98
CA ASN A 92 -1.07 -16.00 -0.01
C ASN A 92 0.20 -15.26 -0.45
N THR A 93 0.51 -15.15 -1.74
CA THR A 93 1.73 -14.47 -2.19
C THR A 93 1.50 -12.97 -2.35
N ILE A 94 2.39 -12.15 -1.80
CA ILE A 94 2.35 -10.68 -1.89
C ILE A 94 3.01 -10.23 -3.20
N TYR A 95 2.31 -9.46 -4.01
CA TYR A 95 2.86 -8.71 -5.14
C TYR A 95 2.71 -7.22 -4.87
N ARG A 96 3.69 -6.40 -5.25
CA ARG A 96 3.70 -4.96 -4.98
C ARG A 96 3.91 -4.17 -6.26
N PHE A 97 3.13 -3.11 -6.43
CA PHE A 97 3.09 -2.28 -7.62
C PHE A 97 3.09 -0.80 -7.26
N ASN A 98 3.65 0.03 -8.15
CA ASN A 98 3.59 1.49 -8.04
C ASN A 98 2.29 1.99 -8.70
N ALA A 99 1.57 2.89 -8.02
CA ALA A 99 0.37 3.59 -8.43
C ALA A 99 0.66 4.95 -9.10
N GLU A 100 1.91 5.39 -9.14
CA GLU A 100 2.33 6.55 -9.92
C GLU A 100 1.97 6.34 -11.40
N PRO A 101 1.45 7.37 -12.07
CA PRO A 101 1.19 7.33 -13.49
C PRO A 101 2.50 7.28 -14.27
N SER A 102 3.07 6.07 -14.40
CA SER A 102 4.19 5.79 -15.28
C SER A 102 3.62 5.66 -16.71
N CYS A 103 3.70 6.76 -17.45
CA CYS A 103 3.22 6.96 -18.83
C CYS A 103 1.69 6.91 -19.05
N TYR A 104 1.01 8.05 -18.88
CA TYR A 104 -0.10 8.63 -19.67
C TYR A 104 -1.12 7.80 -20.51
N ILE A 105 -1.29 6.49 -20.37
CA ILE A 105 -2.20 5.70 -21.24
C ILE A 105 -3.12 4.76 -20.47
N ILE A 106 -2.77 4.28 -19.28
CA ILE A 106 -3.59 3.28 -18.58
C ILE A 106 -3.64 3.62 -17.09
N SER A 107 -4.71 4.29 -16.67
CA SER A 107 -5.02 4.43 -15.25
C SER A 107 -5.18 3.03 -14.64
N PRO A 108 -4.69 2.77 -13.41
CA PRO A 108 -4.94 1.51 -12.70
C PRO A 108 -6.45 1.25 -12.46
N PHE A 109 -7.30 2.27 -12.66
CA PHE A 109 -8.75 2.19 -12.58
C PHE A 109 -9.44 1.97 -13.94
N ASN A 110 -8.70 1.74 -15.03
CA ASN A 110 -9.31 1.49 -16.33
C ASN A 110 -10.05 0.14 -16.35
N LEU A 111 -11.38 0.23 -16.52
CA LEU A 111 -12.35 -0.87 -16.65
C LEU A 111 -12.16 -1.78 -17.88
N LEU A 112 -11.12 -1.60 -18.70
CA LEU A 112 -10.93 -2.30 -19.98
C LEU A 112 -10.42 -3.74 -19.86
N ARG A 113 -10.69 -4.42 -18.73
CA ARG A 113 -10.56 -5.88 -18.64
C ARG A 113 -11.75 -6.49 -17.90
N ARG A 114 -12.94 -6.30 -18.48
CA ARG A 114 -14.04 -7.26 -18.42
C ARG A 114 -14.21 -7.87 -19.81
N ALA A 115 -13.49 -8.94 -20.07
CA ALA A 115 -13.76 -9.92 -21.13
C ALA A 115 -13.26 -11.28 -20.62
#